data_AF-A0A2E9ZIB4-F1
#
_entry.id   AF-A0A2E9ZIB4-F1
#
_cell.length_a   1.000
_cell.length_b   1.000
_cell.length_c   1.000
_cell.angle_alpha   90.00
_cell.angle_beta   90.00
_cell.angle_gamma   90.00
#
_symmetry.space_group_name_H-M   'P 1'
#
loop_
_entity.id
_entity.type
_entity.pdbx_description
1 polymer ?
#
loop_
_entity_poly.entity_id
_entity_poly.type
_entity_poly.pdbx_seq_one_letter_code
_entity_poly.pdbx_strand_id
1 'polypeptide(L)'
;MRIPILTITWLFSLTVVGVACAPVTDDSAAAAPAATSYTPPIVAPESRDLTQADIERMMEELSNWGRWGADDQLGAANLITAAKRLEAIATVTEGITVSLEHPLLT
;
A
#
# COMPACT_ATOMS: atom_id res chain seq x y z
N MET A 1 29.34 12.51 -59.13
CA MET A 1 28.25 12.00 -58.27
C MET A 1 28.15 12.92 -57.06
N ARG A 2 27.21 13.89 -57.09
CA ARG A 2 27.12 15.03 -56.17
C ARG A 2 26.01 14.75 -55.15
N ILE A 3 26.38 14.49 -53.90
CA ILE A 3 25.44 14.24 -52.80
C ILE A 3 25.06 15.61 -52.23
N PRO A 4 23.77 16.00 -52.18
CA PRO A 4 23.37 17.33 -51.73
C PRO A 4 23.52 17.46 -50.22
N ILE A 5 24.30 18.47 -49.82
CA ILE A 5 24.65 18.90 -48.45
C ILE A 5 23.43 19.37 -47.62
N LEU A 6 22.22 19.32 -48.20
CA LEU A 6 21.01 19.95 -47.66
C LEU A 6 20.25 19.10 -46.61
N THR A 7 20.65 17.85 -46.35
CA THR A 7 19.94 16.96 -45.42
C THR A 7 20.56 16.92 -44.02
N ILE A 8 21.75 17.50 -43.83
CA ILE A 8 22.51 17.44 -42.55
C ILE A 8 22.13 18.57 -41.60
N THR A 9 21.53 19.66 -42.10
CA THR A 9 21.15 20.82 -41.29
C THR A 9 19.84 20.66 -40.50
N TRP A 10 19.06 19.61 -40.75
CA TRP A 10 17.83 19.33 -40.00
C TRP A 10 18.02 18.41 -38.78
N LEU A 11 19.22 17.88 -38.57
CA LEU A 11 19.52 16.99 -37.44
C LEU A 11 20.21 17.68 -36.25
N PHE A 12 20.40 19.01 -36.31
CA PHE A 12 21.18 19.77 -35.31
C PHE A 12 20.36 20.76 -34.47
N SER A 13 19.03 20.66 -34.50
CA SER A 13 18.16 21.52 -33.69
C SER A 13 17.18 20.69 -32.87
N LEU A 14 17.71 19.84 -31.98
CA LEU A 14 16.98 19.42 -30.78
C LEU A 14 17.73 20.01 -29.59
N THR A 15 17.41 21.27 -29.28
CA THR A 15 17.87 21.95 -28.08
C THR A 15 17.48 21.14 -26.86
N VAL A 16 18.48 20.68 -26.12
CA VAL A 16 18.38 20.14 -24.77
C VAL A 16 17.67 21.19 -23.90
N VAL A 17 16.39 20.98 -23.63
CA VAL A 17 15.73 21.66 -22.51
C VAL A 17 16.17 20.92 -21.26
N GLY A 18 17.23 21.44 -20.63
CA GLY A 18 17.60 21.03 -19.30
C GLY A 18 16.47 21.41 -18.35
N VAL A 19 15.65 20.43 -17.96
CA VAL A 19 14.79 20.54 -16.78
C VAL A 19 15.73 20.59 -15.58
N ALA A 20 16.06 21.79 -15.14
CA ALA A 20 16.79 21.99 -13.90
C ALA A 20 15.87 21.58 -12.74
N CYS A 21 16.17 20.45 -12.11
CA CYS A 21 15.65 20.09 -10.80
C CYS A 21 16.21 21.09 -9.79
N ALA A 22 15.52 22.21 -9.56
CA ALA A 22 15.70 22.94 -8.32
C ALA A 22 15.02 22.14 -7.20
N PRO A 23 15.67 21.92 -6.04
CA PRO A 23 14.95 21.38 -4.91
C PRO A 23 13.86 22.38 -4.53
N VAL A 24 12.61 21.92 -4.52
CA VAL A 24 11.55 22.62 -3.80
C VAL A 24 12.02 22.71 -2.35
N THR A 25 12.33 23.91 -1.89
CA THR A 25 12.45 24.21 -0.47
C THR A 25 11.02 24.21 0.06
N ASP A 26 10.61 23.08 0.63
CA ASP A 26 9.36 23.00 1.36
C ASP A 26 9.56 23.72 2.70
N ASP A 27 9.21 25.01 2.72
CA ASP A 27 9.18 25.83 3.95
C ASP A 27 7.90 25.55 4.76
N SER A 28 7.12 24.53 4.36
CA SER A 28 5.94 24.07 5.10
C SER A 28 6.34 23.03 6.14
N ALA A 29 7.15 23.44 7.11
CA ALA A 29 7.11 22.82 8.43
C ALA A 29 5.81 23.24 9.14
N ALA A 30 4.66 23.00 8.49
CA ALA A 30 3.38 23.03 9.16
C ALA A 30 3.38 21.79 10.07
N ALA A 31 3.56 22.03 11.36
CA ALA A 31 3.47 20.99 12.38
C ALA A 31 2.24 20.12 12.10
N ALA A 32 2.48 18.84 11.83
CA ALA A 32 1.41 17.87 11.66
C ALA A 32 0.46 18.02 12.86
N PRO A 33 -0.86 18.14 12.64
CA PRO A 33 -1.79 18.28 13.75
C PRO A 33 -1.55 17.13 14.71
N ALA A 34 -1.38 17.45 15.99
CA ALA A 34 -1.22 16.46 17.04
C ALA A 34 -2.32 15.42 16.86
N ALA A 35 -1.92 14.17 16.59
CA ALA A 35 -2.85 13.09 16.36
C ALA A 35 -3.83 13.06 17.53
N THR A 36 -5.10 13.35 17.25
CA THR A 36 -6.15 13.30 18.25
C THR A 36 -6.10 11.92 18.87
N SER A 37 -5.76 11.84 20.15
CA SER A 37 -5.70 10.58 20.88
C SER A 37 -7.05 9.89 20.72
N TYR A 38 -7.05 8.76 20.02
CA TYR A 38 -8.24 7.95 19.86
C TYR A 38 -8.70 7.49 21.24
N THR A 39 -9.81 8.06 21.70
CA THR A 39 -10.54 7.52 22.85
C THR A 39 -11.49 6.47 22.31
N PRO A 40 -11.20 5.16 22.47
CA PRO A 40 -12.14 4.13 22.07
C PRO A 40 -13.48 4.34 22.79
N PRO A 41 -14.62 4.10 22.12
CA PRO A 41 -15.89 4.07 22.81
C PRO A 41 -15.85 3.01 23.92
N ILE A 42 -16.39 3.33 25.08
CA ILE A 42 -16.57 2.35 26.15
C ILE A 42 -17.69 1.41 25.71
N VAL A 43 -17.31 0.26 25.16
CA VAL A 43 -18.24 -0.82 24.85
C VAL A 43 -18.36 -1.68 26.09
N ALA A 44 -19.59 -1.89 26.58
CA ALA A 44 -19.81 -2.86 27.66
C ALA A 44 -19.39 -4.26 27.15
N PRO A 45 -18.69 -5.08 27.95
CA PRO A 45 -18.35 -6.42 27.53
C PRO A 45 -19.64 -7.20 27.26
N GLU A 46 -19.91 -7.50 25.99
CA GLU A 46 -20.98 -8.43 25.61
C GLU A 46 -20.50 -9.85 25.97
N SER A 47 -20.83 -10.29 27.18
CA SER A 47 -20.65 -11.69 27.57
C SER A 47 -21.68 -12.52 26.84
N ARG A 48 -21.22 -13.44 26.00
CA ARG A 48 -22.04 -14.52 25.47
C ARG A 48 -21.85 -15.70 26.41
N ASP A 49 -22.93 -16.26 26.95
CA ASP A 49 -22.88 -17.47 27.78
C ASP A 49 -22.54 -18.68 26.89
N LEU A 50 -21.27 -18.79 26.49
CA LEU A 50 -20.75 -19.88 25.67
C LEU A 50 -20.35 -21.04 26.56
N THR A 51 -20.81 -22.23 26.22
CA THR A 51 -20.33 -23.46 26.83
C THR A 51 -19.00 -23.88 26.17
N GLN A 52 -18.27 -24.76 26.84
CA GLN A 52 -17.06 -25.35 26.24
C GLN A 52 -17.37 -26.07 24.92
N ALA A 53 -18.50 -26.77 24.83
CA ALA A 53 -18.93 -27.44 23.61
C ALA A 53 -19.18 -26.45 22.45
N ASP A 54 -19.66 -25.24 22.75
CA ASP A 54 -19.83 -24.20 21.73
C ASP A 54 -18.48 -23.72 21.18
N ILE A 55 -17.48 -23.56 22.04
CA ILE A 55 -16.12 -23.18 21.63
C ILE A 55 -15.48 -24.27 20.78
N GLU A 56 -15.59 -25.54 21.19
CA GLU A 56 -15.05 -26.68 20.45
C GLU A 56 -15.68 -26.78 19.06
N ARG A 57 -17.01 -26.62 18.97
CA ARG A 57 -17.72 -26.56 17.68
C ARG A 57 -17.22 -25.41 16.81
N MET A 58 -17.08 -24.20 17.37
CA MET A 58 -16.62 -23.03 16.62
C MET A 58 -15.19 -23.19 16.12
N MET A 59 -14.30 -23.81 16.91
CA MET A 59 -12.93 -24.07 16.48
C MET A 59 -12.87 -24.98 15.25
N GLU A 60 -13.78 -25.95 15.16
CA GLU A 60 -13.90 -26.82 13.98
C GLU A 60 -14.52 -26.05 12.79
N GLU A 61 -15.66 -25.38 13.02
CA GLU A 61 -16.45 -24.74 11.95
C GLU A 61 -15.82 -23.48 11.37
N LEU A 62 -15.09 -22.70 12.17
CA LEU A 62 -14.53 -21.40 11.79
C LEU A 62 -13.02 -21.48 11.50
N SER A 63 -12.56 -22.66 11.13
CA SER A 63 -11.17 -22.97 10.82
C SER A 63 -10.84 -22.70 9.35
N ASN A 64 -9.64 -22.18 9.09
CA ASN A 64 -9.06 -22.15 7.74
C ASN A 64 -8.10 -23.32 7.47
N TRP A 65 -7.96 -24.28 8.39
CA TRP A 65 -7.02 -25.38 8.25
C TRP A 65 -7.32 -26.24 7.03
N GLY A 66 -6.29 -26.63 6.29
CA GLY A 66 -6.40 -27.45 5.08
C GLY A 66 -7.00 -26.74 3.85
N ARG A 67 -7.52 -25.50 3.99
CA ARG A 67 -8.13 -24.74 2.88
C ARG A 67 -7.20 -24.59 1.66
N TRP A 68 -5.89 -24.51 1.90
CA TRP A 68 -4.87 -24.34 0.85
C TRP A 68 -3.93 -25.55 0.71
N GLY A 69 -4.28 -26.68 1.31
CA GLY A 69 -3.47 -27.89 1.34
C GLY A 69 -2.95 -28.23 2.75
N ALA A 70 -2.65 -29.51 2.97
CA ALA A 70 -2.22 -30.02 4.27
C ALA A 70 -0.82 -29.50 4.67
N ASP A 71 0.03 -29.22 3.68
CA ASP A 71 1.40 -28.75 3.90
C ASP A 71 1.54 -27.22 3.78
N ASP A 72 0.43 -26.48 3.64
CA ASP A 72 0.44 -25.02 3.50
C ASP A 72 1.02 -24.33 4.75
N GLN A 73 1.87 -23.34 4.51
CA GLN A 73 2.52 -22.52 5.55
C GLN A 73 2.17 -21.03 5.44
N LEU A 74 1.37 -20.63 4.43
CA LEU A 74 1.07 -19.23 4.15
C LEU A 74 -0.27 -18.77 4.76
N GLY A 75 -1.23 -19.68 4.90
CA GLY A 75 -2.56 -19.38 5.44
C GLY A 75 -3.29 -18.29 4.64
N ALA A 76 -3.88 -17.32 5.34
CA ALA A 76 -4.66 -16.25 4.72
C ALA A 76 -3.86 -15.37 3.74
N ALA A 77 -2.52 -15.39 3.78
CA ALA A 77 -1.69 -14.70 2.78
C ALA A 77 -1.92 -15.24 1.35
N ASN A 78 -2.40 -16.48 1.20
CA ASN A 78 -2.83 -17.04 -0.08
C ASN A 78 -3.95 -16.23 -0.76
N LEU A 79 -4.69 -15.40 -0.01
CA LEU A 79 -5.70 -14.50 -0.57
C LEU A 79 -5.09 -13.32 -1.35
N ILE A 80 -3.80 -13.02 -1.15
CA ILE A 80 -3.09 -11.94 -1.83
C ILE A 80 -2.61 -12.44 -3.20
N THR A 81 -3.54 -12.52 -4.14
CA THR A 81 -3.26 -12.97 -5.52
C THR A 81 -2.70 -11.85 -6.40
N ALA A 82 -2.19 -12.21 -7.58
CA ALA A 82 -1.76 -11.22 -8.57
C ALA A 82 -2.93 -10.32 -9.04
N ALA A 83 -4.12 -10.91 -9.23
CA ALA A 83 -5.32 -10.15 -9.57
C ALA A 83 -5.70 -9.16 -8.47
N LYS A 84 -5.69 -9.59 -7.19
CA LYS A 84 -5.96 -8.71 -6.05
C LYS A 84 -4.95 -7.58 -5.92
N ARG A 85 -3.67 -7.83 -6.23
CA ARG A 85 -2.64 -6.77 -6.29
C ARG A 85 -2.96 -5.72 -7.36
N LEU A 86 -3.41 -6.14 -8.54
CA LEU A 86 -3.82 -5.20 -9.60
C LEU A 86 -5.08 -4.41 -9.22
N GLU A 87 -6.08 -5.06 -8.63
CA GLU A 87 -7.28 -4.38 -8.10
C GLU A 87 -6.90 -3.31 -7.07
N ALA A 88 -5.98 -3.61 -6.14
CA ALA A 88 -5.53 -2.65 -5.14
C ALA A 88 -4.77 -1.46 -5.75
N ILE A 89 -3.93 -1.67 -6.76
CA ILE A 89 -3.23 -0.57 -7.44
C ILE A 89 -4.22 0.33 -8.18
N ALA A 90 -5.28 -0.25 -8.76
CA ALA A 90 -6.31 0.51 -9.48
C ALA A 90 -7.09 1.48 -8.58
N THR A 91 -7.03 1.36 -7.25
CA THR A 91 -7.70 2.31 -6.33
C THR A 91 -6.89 3.59 -6.09
N VAL A 92 -5.64 3.67 -6.55
CA VAL A 92 -4.80 4.86 -6.35
C VAL A 92 -5.21 5.97 -7.31
N THR A 93 -5.49 7.17 -6.77
CA THR A 93 -5.91 8.35 -7.55
C THR A 93 -4.83 9.42 -7.62
N GLU A 94 -4.22 9.76 -6.48
CA GLU A 94 -3.31 10.91 -6.34
C GLU A 94 -1.85 10.51 -6.11
N GLY A 95 -1.58 9.23 -5.83
CA GLY A 95 -0.22 8.74 -5.56
C GLY A 95 0.38 9.20 -4.23
N ILE A 96 -0.43 9.76 -3.33
CA ILE A 96 0.02 10.19 -1.99
C ILE A 96 0.33 8.95 -1.15
N THR A 97 1.51 8.94 -0.51
CA THR A 97 1.93 7.87 0.41
C THR A 97 1.90 8.39 1.85
N VAL A 98 1.28 7.62 2.75
CA VAL A 98 1.21 7.91 4.20
C VAL A 98 1.83 6.74 4.95
N SER A 99 2.82 7.02 5.81
CA SER A 99 3.38 5.98 6.68
C SER A 99 2.39 5.62 7.80
N LEU A 100 2.15 4.32 8.00
CA LEU A 100 1.32 3.77 9.08
C LEU A 100 2.16 3.10 10.18
N GLU A 101 3.47 3.32 10.17
CA GLU A 101 4.36 2.74 11.17
C GLU A 101 4.26 3.48 12.51
N HIS A 102 4.46 2.74 13.59
CA HIS A 102 4.67 3.34 14.90
C HIS A 102 6.15 3.66 15.08
N PRO A 103 6.50 4.88 15.55
CA PRO A 103 7.87 5.18 15.95
C PRO A 103 8.34 4.18 17.01
N LEU A 104 9.51 3.57 16.77
CA LEU A 104 10.15 2.72 17.77
C LEU A 104 10.68 3.58 18.91
N LEU A 105 10.26 3.27 20.13
CA LEU A 105 10.83 3.88 21.33
C LEU A 105 12.10 3.09 21.67
N THR A 106 13.25 3.61 21.24
CA THR A 106 14.59 3.07 21.58
C THR A 106 15.23 3.84 22.73
#